data_AF-A0A8E2EWK9-F1
#
_entry.id   AF-A0A8E2EWK9-F1
#
_cell.length_a   1.000
_cell.length_b   1.000
_cell.length_c   1.000
_cell.angle_alpha   90.00
_cell.angle_beta   90.00
_cell.angle_gamma   90.00
#
_symmetry.space_group_name_H-M   'P 1'
#
loop_
_entity.id
_entity.type
_entity.pdbx_description
1 polymer ?
#
loop_
_entity_poly.entity_id
_entity_poly.type
_entity_poly.pdbx_seq_one_letter_code
_entity_poly.pdbx_strand_id
1 'polypeptide(L)' 'LASLTTDPDYQCKGIGRMMMQWGIEQADRNELSIYLEGTPAGKHLYDKLGFETVEEL' A
#
# COMPACT_ATOMS: atom_id res chain seq x y z
N LEU A 1 2.87 -13.15 5.56
CA LEU A 1 2.92 -12.10 4.54
C LEU A 1 1.61 -12.16 3.74
N ALA A 2 0.76 -11.14 3.86
CA ALA A 2 -0.41 -11.02 2.99
C ALA A 2 0.02 -10.27 1.73
N SER A 3 -0.20 -10.85 0.56
CA SER A 3 0.12 -10.21 -0.72
C SER A 3 -1.12 -9.48 -1.23
N LEU A 4 -0.98 -8.18 -1.51
CA LEU A 4 -1.98 -7.38 -2.22
C LEU A 4 -1.54 -7.28 -3.68
N THR A 5 -2.43 -7.65 -4.59
CA THR A 5 -2.18 -7.55 -6.03
C THR A 5 -3.45 -7.11 -6.73
N THR A 6 -3.29 -6.24 -7.72
CA THR A 6 -4.34 -5.89 -8.67
C THR A 6 -4.02 -6.56 -10.00
N ASP A 7 -5.03 -7.20 -10.60
CA ASP A 7 -4.93 -7.77 -11.94
C ASP A 7 -4.42 -6.72 -12.95
N PRO A 8 -3.45 -7.04 -13.82
CA PRO A 8 -2.90 -6.13 -14.82
C PRO A 8 -3.93 -5.37 -15.65
N ASP A 9 -5.02 -6.01 -16.05
CA ASP A 9 -6.08 -5.41 -16.88
C ASP A 9 -6.92 -4.37 -16.10
N TYR A 10 -6.77 -4.35 -14.78
CA TYR A 10 -7.49 -3.48 -13.86
C TYR A 10 -6.57 -2.51 -13.10
N GLN A 11 -5.29 -2.42 -13.49
CA GLN A 11 -4.35 -1.44 -12.94
C GLN A 11 -4.74 0.00 -13.30
N CYS A 12 -4.12 0.97 -12.61
CA CYS A 12 -4.36 2.41 -12.78
C CYS A 12 -5.81 2.90 -12.56
N LYS A 13 -6.70 2.04 -12.04
CA LYS A 13 -8.08 2.37 -11.69
C LYS A 13 -8.28 2.73 -10.21
N GLY A 14 -7.19 2.87 -9.45
CA GLY A 14 -7.24 3.20 -8.02
C GLY A 14 -7.56 2.03 -7.08
N ILE A 15 -7.66 0.80 -7.59
CA ILE A 15 -8.01 -0.39 -6.80
C ILE A 15 -7.00 -0.62 -5.67
N GLY A 16 -5.69 -0.61 -5.98
CA GLY A 16 -4.64 -0.75 -4.96
C GLY A 16 -4.71 0.35 -3.88
N ARG A 17 -5.07 1.58 -4.28
CA ARG A 17 -5.28 2.69 -3.33
C ARG A 17 -6.45 2.41 -2.39
N MET A 18 -7.56 1.88 -2.91
CA MET A 18 -8.72 1.54 -2.09
C MET A 18 -8.40 0.45 -1.07
N MET A 19 -7.66 -0.58 -1.49
CA MET A 19 -7.22 -1.65 -0.58
C MET A 19 -6.34 -1.10 0.54
N MET A 20 -5.35 -0.27 0.18
CA MET A 20 -4.45 0.35 1.15
C MET A 20 -5.18 1.30 2.10
N GLN A 21 -6.09 2.14 1.58
CA GLN A 21 -6.85 3.08 2.40
C GLN A 21 -7.63 2.35 3.50
N TRP A 22 -8.29 1.24 3.15
CA TRP A 22 -8.98 0.42 4.14
C TRP A 22 -8.03 -0.11 5.22
N GLY A 23 -6.85 -0.61 4.83
CA GLY A 23 -5.85 -1.11 5.76
C GLY A 23 -5.29 -0.02 6.69
N ILE A 24 -5.04 1.17 6.15
CA ILE A 24 -4.61 2.35 6.92
C ILE A 24 -5.68 2.75 7.93
N GLU A 25 -6.93 2.85 7.51
CA GLU A 25 -8.04 3.16 8.41
C GLU A 25 -8.21 2.14 9.53
N GLN A 26 -7.96 0.84 9.26
CA GLN A 26 -7.96 -0.15 10.33
C GLN A 26 -6.80 0.06 11.30
N ALA A 27 -5.59 0.32 10.80
CA ALA A 27 -4.43 0.54 11.65
C ALA A 27 -4.58 1.81 12.51
N ASP A 28 -5.07 2.91 11.93
CA ASP A 28 -5.37 4.16 12.65
C ASP A 28 -6.36 3.93 13.78
N ARG A 29 -7.41 3.13 13.56
CA ARG A 29 -8.39 2.77 14.60
C ARG A 29 -7.81 1.95 15.74
N ASN A 30 -6.77 1.17 15.48
CA ASN A 30 -6.13 0.31 16.47
C ASN A 30 -4.82 0.93 17.00
N GLU A 31 -4.49 2.16 16.60
CA GLU A 31 -3.25 2.86 16.96
C GLU A 31 -1.98 2.05 16.63
N LEU A 32 -2.02 1.35 15.48
CA LEU A 32 -0.93 0.50 15.01
C LEU A 32 -0.11 1.17 13.91
N SER A 33 1.21 1.00 13.98
CA SER A 33 2.11 1.33 12.87
C SER A 33 2.03 0.28 11.77
N ILE A 34 2.05 0.74 10.50
CA ILE A 34 1.99 -0.13 9.32
C ILE A 34 3.32 -0.10 8.59
N TYR A 35 3.80 -1.28 8.21
CA TYR A 35 4.95 -1.45 7.34
C TYR A 35 4.59 -2.41 6.21
N LEU A 36 5.19 -2.21 5.04
CA LEU A 36 4.98 -3.06 3.87
C LEU A 36 6.26 -3.18 3.06
N GLU A 37 6.42 -4.34 2.43
CA GLU A 37 7.44 -4.60 1.44
C GLU A 37 6.77 -4.50 0.06
N GLY A 38 7.18 -3.49 -0.71
CA GLY A 38 6.56 -3.14 -1.98
C GLY A 38 7.45 -3.49 -3.17
N THR A 39 6.84 -3.77 -4.32
CA THR A 39 7.57 -3.81 -5.59
C THR A 39 7.85 -2.38 -6.09
N PRO A 40 8.85 -2.18 -6.96
CA PRO A 40 9.11 -0.85 -7.55
C PRO A 40 7.89 -0.25 -8.26
N ALA A 41 7.04 -1.10 -8.86
CA ALA A 41 5.80 -0.67 -9.50
C ALA A 41 4.77 -0.09 -8.52
N GLY A 42 4.79 -0.54 -7.25
CA GLY A 42 3.93 -0.03 -6.18
C GLY A 42 4.46 1.23 -5.49
N LYS A 43 5.75 1.58 -5.64
CA LYS A 43 6.40 2.68 -4.91
C LYS A 43 5.61 4.00 -5.00
N HIS A 44 5.23 4.40 -6.21
CA HIS A 44 4.47 5.63 -6.45
C HIS A 44 3.10 5.66 -5.74
N LEU A 45 2.47 4.50 -5.55
CA LEU A 45 1.22 4.41 -4.80
C LEU A 45 1.48 4.66 -3.31
N TYR A 46 2.50 4.04 -2.75
CA TYR A 46 2.84 4.17 -1.33
C TYR A 46 3.30 5.59 -0.98
N ASP A 47 4.14 6.21 -1.83
CA ASP A 47 4.57 7.61 -1.67
C ASP A 47 3.35 8.55 -1.62
N LYS A 48 2.36 8.34 -2.51
CA LYS A 48 1.12 9.13 -2.53
C LYS A 48 0.22 8.92 -1.31
N LEU A 49 0.38 7.80 -0.61
CA LEU A 49 -0.33 7.49 0.63
C LEU A 49 0.41 8.01 1.87
N GLY A 50 1.58 8.64 1.69
CA GLY A 50 2.37 9.19 2.79
C GLY A 50 3.30 8.18 3.45
N PHE A 51 3.52 7.01 2.83
CA PHE A 51 4.58 6.11 3.28
C PHE A 51 5.94 6.68 2.91
N GLU A 52 6.91 6.40 3.76
CA GLU A 52 8.32 6.73 3.54
C GLU A 52 9.12 5.45 3.35
N THR A 53 10.11 5.50 2.46
CA THR A 53 11.03 4.37 2.27
C THR A 53 11.99 4.30 3.45
N VAL A 54 11.84 3.28 4.30
CA VAL A 54 12.66 3.09 5.51
C VAL A 54 13.86 2.19 5.23
N GLU A 55 13.72 1.26 4.29
CA GLU A 55 14.75 0.31 3.88
C GLU A 55 14.56 -0.01 2.38
N GLU A 56 15.64 0.01 1.61
CA GLU A 56 15.67 -0.51 0.22
C GLU A 56 16.46 -1.83 0.25
N LEU A 57 15.76 -2.95 0.00
CA LEU A 57 16.34 -4.30 -0.11
C LEU A 57 16.76 -4.63 -1.54
#